data_AF-A0AAU9UNK5-F1
#
_entry.id   AF-A0AAU9UNK5-F1
#
_cell.length_a   1.000
_cell.length_b   1.000
_cell.length_c   1.000
_cell.angle_alpha   90.00
_cell.angle_beta   90.00
_cell.angle_gamma   90.00
#
_symmetry.space_group_name_H-M   'P 1'
#
loop_
_entity.id
_entity.type
_entity.pdbx_description
1 polymer ?
#
loop_
_entity_poly.entity_id
_entity_poly.type
_entity_poly.pdbx_seq_one_letter_code
_entity_poly.pdbx_strand_id
1 'polypeptide(L)'
;MLIKINCRHPYDKHQIFQAGELSIRTVSETNNSGYVQTTFDISNCITGERRLIKHYMYVDWPDNGVPSNWESFMHLYCDIDEERERLLSKIQNAPALGPIIVHCSAGVGRTGVFCAVDSCLSQLLKTKTISVPETVLKIRQQRYSSVPATEQYVFIYRILYEFVKQFETCSVKKNSMCVG
;
A
#
# COMPACT_ATOMS: atom_id res chain seq x y z
N MET A 1 -1.41 7.84 6.16
CA MET A 1 -2.12 6.79 5.41
C MET A 1 -1.95 5.47 6.14
N LEU A 2 -2.99 4.62 6.16
CA LEU A 2 -2.97 3.30 6.78
C LEU A 2 -3.30 2.24 5.72
N ILE A 3 -2.53 1.16 5.69
CA ILE A 3 -2.72 0.01 4.80
C ILE A 3 -2.92 -1.22 5.67
N LYS A 4 -4.04 -1.90 5.44
CA LYS A 4 -4.49 -3.08 6.16
C LYS A 4 -4.65 -4.22 5.17
N ILE A 5 -3.93 -5.31 5.37
CA ILE A 5 -4.00 -6.46 4.47
C ILE A 5 -4.67 -7.63 5.19
N ASN A 6 -5.95 -7.84 4.87
CA ASN A 6 -6.83 -8.90 5.36
C ASN A 6 -6.80 -9.07 6.90
N CYS A 7 -7.35 -8.06 7.60
CA CYS A 7 -7.72 -8.12 9.01
C CYS A 7 -9.13 -7.52 9.17
N ARG A 8 -9.96 -8.03 10.09
CA ARG A 8 -11.33 -7.51 10.29
C ARG A 8 -11.32 -6.07 10.84
N HIS A 9 -12.29 -5.25 10.43
CA HIS A 9 -12.52 -3.94 11.05
C HIS A 9 -13.08 -4.13 12.48
N PRO A 10 -12.51 -3.48 13.51
CA PRO A 10 -12.98 -3.67 14.88
C PRO A 10 -14.21 -2.82 15.26
N TYR A 11 -14.81 -2.04 14.35
CA TYR A 11 -15.90 -1.11 14.69
C TYR A 11 -17.01 -1.06 13.64
N ASP A 12 -18.19 -0.65 14.11
CA ASP A 12 -19.36 -0.34 13.29
C ASP A 12 -19.11 0.94 12.49
N LYS A 13 -19.24 0.86 11.16
CA LYS A 13 -18.93 1.94 10.23
C LYS A 13 -19.87 3.14 10.35
N HIS A 14 -21.05 2.96 10.93
CA HIS A 14 -22.06 4.00 11.09
C HIS A 14 -21.96 4.78 12.41
N GLN A 15 -21.07 4.37 13.31
CA GLN A 15 -20.90 4.99 14.61
C GLN A 15 -19.56 5.69 14.74
N ILE A 16 -19.52 6.71 15.60
CA ILE A 16 -18.26 7.33 16.03
C ILE A 16 -17.59 6.34 16.96
N PHE A 17 -16.39 5.89 16.61
CA PHE A 17 -15.56 5.03 17.44
C PHE A 17 -14.67 5.89 18.34
N GLN A 18 -14.77 5.69 19.65
CA GLN A 18 -13.93 6.38 20.64
C GLN A 18 -12.79 5.47 21.10
N ALA A 19 -11.55 5.97 20.99
CA ALA A 19 -10.33 5.30 21.39
C ALA A 19 -9.53 6.21 22.32
N GLY A 20 -9.85 6.16 23.62
CA GLY A 20 -9.28 7.10 24.60
C GLY A 20 -9.68 8.53 24.26
N GLU A 21 -8.69 9.40 24.03
CA GLU A 21 -8.88 10.80 23.63
C GLU A 21 -9.18 11.00 22.14
N LEU A 22 -9.13 9.94 21.32
CA LEU A 22 -9.33 10.02 19.88
C LEU A 22 -10.75 9.62 19.48
N SER A 23 -11.43 10.51 18.79
CA SER A 23 -12.70 10.25 18.10
C SER A 23 -12.45 9.94 16.64
N ILE A 24 -12.95 8.80 16.17
CA ILE A 24 -12.77 8.31 14.80
C ILE A 24 -14.14 8.19 14.14
N ARG A 25 -14.31 8.84 12.99
CA ARG A 25 -15.54 8.76 12.19
C ARG A 25 -15.22 8.40 10.74
N THR A 26 -16.01 7.51 10.16
CA THR A 26 -15.99 7.24 8.72
C THR A 26 -16.64 8.40 7.96
N VAL A 27 -15.88 9.02 7.05
CA VAL A 27 -16.35 10.11 6.17
C VAL A 27 -16.85 9.55 4.85
N SER A 28 -16.08 8.65 4.25
CA SER A 28 -16.42 8.02 2.96
C SER A 28 -15.82 6.63 2.87
N GLU A 29 -16.45 5.79 2.05
CA GLU A 29 -15.97 4.47 1.69
C GLU A 29 -16.16 4.26 0.19
N THR A 30 -15.17 3.64 -0.45
CA THR A 30 -15.18 3.31 -1.87
C THR A 30 -14.71 1.88 -2.03
N ASN A 31 -15.53 1.05 -2.68
CA ASN A 31 -15.18 -0.33 -3.02
C ASN A 31 -14.49 -0.34 -4.38
N ASN A 32 -13.21 -0.70 -4.39
CA ASN A 32 -12.42 -0.89 -5.60
C ASN A 32 -12.26 -2.38 -5.88
N SER A 33 -11.75 -2.72 -7.07
CA SER A 33 -11.47 -4.12 -7.42
C SER A 33 -10.35 -4.66 -6.51
N GLY A 34 -10.73 -5.50 -5.53
CA GLY A 34 -9.84 -6.21 -4.62
C GLY A 34 -9.39 -5.47 -3.36
N TYR A 35 -9.85 -4.23 -3.15
CA TYR A 35 -9.64 -3.49 -1.90
C TYR A 35 -10.73 -2.47 -1.63
N VAL A 36 -10.85 -2.08 -0.36
CA VAL A 36 -11.77 -1.04 0.11
C VAL A 36 -10.94 0.16 0.57
N GLN A 37 -11.24 1.35 0.04
CA GLN A 37 -10.68 2.60 0.50
C GLN A 37 -11.68 3.28 1.45
N THR A 38 -11.24 3.64 2.65
CA THR A 38 -12.06 4.36 3.64
C THR A 38 -11.33 5.64 4.05
N THR A 39 -12.05 6.76 4.14
CA THR A 39 -11.51 8.00 4.71
C THR A 39 -12.04 8.18 6.12
N PHE A 40 -11.14 8.26 7.09
CA PHE A 40 -11.47 8.55 8.48
C PHE A 40 -11.18 10.01 8.81
N ASP A 41 -12.09 10.64 9.55
CA ASP A 41 -11.81 11.86 10.31
C ASP A 41 -11.43 11.45 11.73
N ILE A 42 -10.18 11.71 12.10
CA ILE A 42 -9.66 11.47 13.43
C ILE A 42 -9.50 12.81 14.13
N SER A 43 -10.20 12.97 15.25
CA SER A 43 -10.15 14.16 16.08
C SER A 43 -9.61 13.82 17.47
N ASN A 44 -8.63 14.59 17.95
CA ASN A 44 -8.22 14.56 19.34
C ASN A 44 -9.16 15.44 20.17
N CYS A 45 -9.90 14.83 21.10
CA CYS A 45 -10.91 15.51 21.90
C CYS A 45 -10.32 16.48 22.94
N ILE A 46 -9.04 16.35 23.28
CA ILE A 46 -8.33 17.20 24.24
C ILE A 46 -7.71 18.40 23.53
N THR A 47 -6.96 18.17 22.45
CA THR A 47 -6.24 19.24 21.74
C THR A 47 -7.10 19.95 20.69
N GLY A 48 -8.19 19.32 20.24
CA GLY A 48 -9.01 19.79 19.14
C GLY A 48 -8.41 19.56 17.75
N GLU A 49 -7.19 18.99 17.66
CA GLU A 49 -6.56 18.67 16.37
C GLU A 49 -7.38 17.64 15.59
N ARG A 50 -7.46 17.82 14.26
CA ARG A 50 -8.15 16.89 13.36
C ARG A 50 -7.31 16.53 12.16
N ARG A 51 -7.43 15.27 11.71
CA ARG A 51 -6.72 14.76 10.53
C ARG A 51 -7.62 13.81 9.74
N LEU A 52 -7.62 13.99 8.43
CA LEU A 52 -8.20 13.02 7.51
C LEU A 52 -7.15 11.93 7.21
N ILE A 53 -7.50 10.68 7.49
CA ILE A 53 -6.66 9.52 7.24
C ILE A 53 -7.32 8.63 6.20
N LYS A 54 -6.65 8.45 5.05
CA LYS A 54 -7.00 7.39 4.12
C LYS A 54 -6.51 6.03 4.62
N HIS A 55 -7.41 5.07 4.57
CA HIS A 55 -7.23 3.68 4.93
C HIS A 55 -7.52 2.79 3.73
N TYR A 56 -6.62 1.87 3.43
CA TYR A 56 -6.76 0.92 2.34
C TYR A 56 -6.79 -0.49 2.89
N MET A 57 -7.88 -1.22 2.66
CA MET A 57 -8.04 -2.61 3.08
C MET A 57 -8.02 -3.54 1.87
N TYR A 58 -6.91 -4.25 1.65
CA TYR A 58 -6.83 -5.26 0.60
C TYR A 58 -7.57 -6.54 1.03
N VAL A 59 -8.57 -6.93 0.25
CA VAL A 59 -9.50 -8.03 0.55
C VAL A 59 -9.25 -9.28 -0.29
N ASP A 60 -8.57 -9.14 -1.44
CA ASP A 60 -8.28 -10.25 -2.34
C ASP A 60 -7.12 -11.15 -1.87
N TRP A 61 -6.51 -10.85 -0.72
CA TRP A 61 -5.47 -11.72 -0.18
C TRP A 61 -6.07 -12.93 0.53
N PRO A 62 -5.91 -14.16 0.00
CA PRO A 62 -6.47 -15.36 0.60
C PRO A 62 -5.87 -15.66 1.97
N ASP A 63 -6.57 -16.47 2.78
CA ASP A 63 -6.04 -16.88 4.08
C ASP A 63 -4.77 -17.73 3.94
N ASN A 64 -4.71 -18.56 2.89
CA ASN A 64 -3.54 -19.36 2.53
C ASN A 64 -2.95 -18.90 1.19
N GLY A 65 -1.63 -18.78 1.12
CA GLY A 65 -0.89 -18.44 -0.09
C GLY A 65 -0.90 -16.94 -0.44
N VAL A 66 -1.03 -16.66 -1.74
CA VAL A 66 -0.91 -15.32 -2.34
C VAL A 66 -2.07 -15.05 -3.31
N PRO A 67 -2.40 -13.79 -3.62
CA PRO A 67 -3.41 -13.46 -4.62
C PRO A 67 -3.14 -14.12 -5.97
N SER A 68 -4.16 -14.74 -6.55
CA SER A 68 -4.08 -15.29 -7.92
C SER A 68 -4.08 -14.18 -8.97
N ASN A 69 -4.88 -13.14 -8.72
CA ASN A 69 -4.93 -11.91 -9.49
C ASN A 69 -3.93 -10.89 -8.94
N TRP A 70 -2.90 -10.60 -9.71
CA TRP A 70 -1.90 -9.60 -9.37
C TRP A 70 -2.36 -8.17 -9.68
N GLU A 71 -3.32 -7.99 -10.60
CA GLU A 71 -3.79 -6.69 -11.06
C GLU A 71 -4.44 -5.91 -9.92
N SER A 72 -5.24 -6.56 -9.07
CA SER A 72 -5.86 -5.88 -7.92
C SER A 72 -4.84 -5.38 -6.90
N PHE A 73 -3.76 -6.14 -6.69
CA PHE A 73 -2.64 -5.70 -5.85
C PHE A 73 -1.92 -4.49 -6.46
N MET A 74 -1.75 -4.47 -7.78
CA MET A 74 -1.12 -3.36 -8.49
C MET A 74 -1.99 -2.10 -8.50
N HIS A 75 -3.30 -2.25 -8.70
CA HIS A 75 -4.23 -1.12 -8.61
C HIS A 75 -4.21 -0.51 -7.20
N LEU A 76 -4.20 -1.34 -6.16
CA LEU A 76 -4.01 -0.88 -4.79
C LEU A 76 -2.70 -0.08 -4.64
N TYR A 77 -1.58 -0.62 -5.14
CA TYR A 77 -0.28 0.05 -5.06
C TYR A 77 -0.29 1.41 -5.77
N CYS A 78 -0.82 1.48 -6.98
CA CYS A 78 -0.91 2.73 -7.74
C CYS A 78 -1.74 3.79 -7.01
N ASP A 79 -2.92 3.43 -6.48
CA ASP A 79 -3.76 4.35 -5.71
C ASP A 79 -3.06 4.87 -4.44
N ILE A 80 -2.27 4.03 -3.78
CA ILE A 80 -1.46 4.41 -2.62
C ILE A 80 -0.33 5.37 -3.02
N ASP A 81 0.35 5.10 -4.14
CA ASP A 81 1.46 5.92 -4.61
C ASP A 81 0.96 7.30 -5.09
N GLU A 82 -0.14 7.34 -5.83
CA GLU A 82 -0.79 8.59 -6.24
C GLU A 82 -1.22 9.42 -5.02
N GLU A 83 -1.83 8.79 -4.01
CA GLU A 83 -2.20 9.49 -2.79
C GLU A 83 -0.97 9.98 -2.01
N ARG A 84 0.12 9.19 -1.99
CA ARG A 84 1.40 9.59 -1.38
C ARG A 84 1.95 10.83 -2.07
N GLU A 85 2.01 10.85 -3.40
CA GLU A 85 2.44 12.01 -4.18
C GLU A 85 1.54 13.24 -3.95
N ARG A 86 0.22 13.04 -3.94
CA ARG A 86 -0.76 14.09 -3.64
C ARG A 86 -0.56 14.68 -2.25
N LEU A 87 -0.23 13.86 -1.25
CA LEU A 87 0.07 14.35 0.09
C LEU A 87 1.41 15.08 0.13
N LEU A 88 2.45 14.55 -0.55
CA LEU A 88 3.79 15.16 -0.60
C LEU A 88 3.76 16.55 -1.24
N SER A 89 2.97 16.75 -2.30
CA SER A 89 2.83 18.05 -2.97
C SER A 89 2.23 19.14 -2.09
N LYS A 90 1.53 18.77 -1.00
CA LYS A 90 0.90 19.71 -0.06
C LYS A 90 1.80 20.18 1.09
N ILE A 91 3.02 19.65 1.22
CA ILE A 91 3.90 19.90 2.37
C ILE A 91 4.67 21.23 2.28
N GLN A 92 4.44 22.09 1.28
CA GLN A 92 5.27 23.28 1.07
C GLN A 92 5.48 24.17 2.32
N ASN A 93 4.58 24.13 3.32
CA ASN A 93 4.78 24.77 4.64
C ASN A 93 4.20 23.95 5.82
N ALA A 94 4.13 22.62 5.71
CA ALA A 94 3.49 21.76 6.72
C ALA A 94 4.53 20.87 7.45
N PRO A 95 4.18 20.30 8.62
CA PRO A 95 5.00 19.27 9.25
C PRO A 95 5.27 18.12 8.26
N ALA A 96 6.43 17.49 8.38
CA ALA A 96 6.78 16.33 7.56
C ALA A 96 5.66 15.28 7.59
N LEU A 97 5.36 14.67 6.44
CA LEU A 97 4.41 13.56 6.41
C LEU A 97 4.91 12.44 7.31
N GLY A 98 4.03 11.96 8.18
CA GLY A 98 4.26 10.74 8.94
C GLY A 98 4.39 9.52 8.01
N PRO A 99 4.98 8.42 8.51
CA PRO A 99 5.14 7.20 7.72
C PRO A 99 3.79 6.61 7.31
N ILE A 100 3.80 5.85 6.22
CA ILE A 100 2.68 4.98 5.87
C ILE A 100 2.70 3.79 6.81
N ILE A 101 1.59 3.57 7.51
CA ILE A 101 1.45 2.42 8.40
C ILE A 101 0.96 1.25 7.57
N VAL A 102 1.69 0.13 7.56
CA VAL A 102 1.31 -1.10 6.85
C VAL A 102 1.21 -2.24 7.85
N HIS A 103 0.09 -2.94 7.86
CA HIS A 103 -0.09 -4.07 8.75
C HIS A 103 -0.88 -5.23 8.11
N CYS A 104 -0.65 -6.42 8.64
CA CYS A 104 -1.47 -7.61 8.40
C CYS A 104 -1.83 -8.21 9.76
N SER A 105 -1.85 -9.54 9.90
CA SER A 105 -2.03 -10.21 11.20
C SER A 105 -0.79 -10.04 12.09
N ALA A 106 0.31 -10.74 11.78
CA ALA A 106 1.57 -10.62 12.54
C ALA A 106 2.49 -9.46 12.08
N GLY A 107 2.12 -8.77 11.00
CA GLY A 107 2.92 -7.66 10.45
C GLY A 107 4.28 -8.09 9.89
N VAL A 108 4.37 -9.28 9.27
CA VAL A 108 5.62 -9.82 8.70
C VAL A 108 5.47 -10.38 7.28
N GLY A 109 4.42 -11.17 7.00
CA GLY A 109 4.24 -11.81 5.69
C GLY A 109 3.75 -10.83 4.63
N ARG A 110 2.44 -10.58 4.59
CA ARG A 110 1.79 -9.68 3.61
C ARG A 110 2.34 -8.25 3.69
N THR A 111 2.60 -7.75 4.90
CA THR A 111 3.28 -6.48 5.13
C THR A 111 4.66 -6.44 4.48
N GLY A 112 5.48 -7.49 4.68
CA GLY A 112 6.80 -7.58 4.08
C GLY A 112 6.75 -7.59 2.55
N VAL A 113 5.77 -8.27 1.97
CA VAL A 113 5.57 -8.27 0.51
C VAL A 113 5.26 -6.87 0.00
N PHE A 114 4.32 -6.16 0.64
CA PHE A 114 3.99 -4.79 0.25
C PHE A 114 5.22 -3.87 0.32
N CYS A 115 5.95 -3.89 1.43
CA CYS A 115 7.16 -3.09 1.61
C CYS A 115 8.26 -3.45 0.60
N ALA A 116 8.42 -4.73 0.26
CA ALA A 116 9.40 -5.18 -0.72
C ALA A 116 9.06 -4.73 -2.14
N VAL A 117 7.80 -4.82 -2.54
CA VAL A 117 7.31 -4.32 -3.83
C VAL A 117 7.50 -2.81 -3.92
N ASP A 118 7.06 -2.05 -2.90
CA ASP A 118 7.20 -0.60 -2.84
C ASP A 118 8.66 -0.13 -2.96
N SER A 119 9.56 -0.78 -2.20
CA SER A 119 10.99 -0.48 -2.24
C SER A 119 11.60 -0.81 -3.60
N CYS A 120 11.27 -1.98 -4.17
CA CYS A 120 11.80 -2.39 -5.46
C CYS A 120 11.28 -1.50 -6.59
N LEU A 121 9.98 -1.20 -6.67
CA LEU A 121 9.42 -0.32 -7.70
C LEU A 121 9.99 1.09 -7.59
N SER A 122 10.10 1.63 -6.38
CA SER A 122 10.76 2.93 -6.15
C SER A 122 12.20 2.95 -6.65
N GLN A 123 12.98 1.89 -6.39
CA GLN A 123 14.37 1.79 -6.85
C GLN A 123 14.45 1.57 -8.37
N LEU A 124 13.57 0.75 -8.93
CA LEU A 124 13.49 0.45 -10.35
C LEU A 124 13.23 1.73 -11.15
N LEU A 125 12.27 2.54 -10.72
CA LEU A 125 11.92 3.79 -11.41
C LEU A 125 13.09 4.77 -11.44
N LYS A 126 13.84 4.87 -10.32
CA LYS A 126 14.99 5.79 -10.14
C LYS A 126 16.27 5.32 -10.82
N THR A 127 16.60 4.03 -10.70
CA THR A 127 17.94 3.51 -11.05
C THR A 127 17.93 2.49 -12.18
N LYS A 128 16.75 2.06 -12.63
CA LYS A 128 16.55 0.98 -13.62
C LYS A 128 17.14 -0.37 -13.20
N THR A 129 17.49 -0.54 -11.92
CA THR A 129 18.01 -1.78 -11.34
C THR A 129 17.31 -2.10 -10.03
N ILE A 130 17.17 -3.39 -9.73
CA ILE A 130 16.58 -3.87 -8.47
C ILE A 130 17.22 -5.19 -8.05
N SER A 131 17.22 -5.46 -6.74
CA SER A 131 17.61 -6.74 -6.17
C SER A 131 16.59 -7.13 -5.09
N VAL A 132 15.67 -8.05 -5.44
CA VAL A 132 14.68 -8.56 -4.48
C VAL A 132 15.34 -9.23 -3.25
N PRO A 133 16.41 -10.05 -3.39
CA PRO A 133 17.07 -10.65 -2.24
C PRO A 133 17.62 -9.60 -1.26
N GLU A 134 18.30 -8.58 -1.77
CA GLU A 134 18.85 -7.50 -0.94
C GLU A 134 17.76 -6.66 -0.28
N THR A 135 16.70 -6.33 -1.01
CA THR A 135 15.56 -5.58 -0.45
C THR A 135 14.91 -6.36 0.68
N VAL A 136 14.62 -7.65 0.49
CA VAL A 136 14.02 -8.49 1.54
C VAL A 136 14.97 -8.66 2.73
N LEU A 137 16.28 -8.80 2.50
CA LEU A 137 17.28 -8.84 3.57
C LEU A 137 17.25 -7.56 4.41
N LYS A 138 17.25 -6.37 3.77
CA LYS A 138 17.17 -5.07 4.45
C LYS A 138 15.88 -4.91 5.24
N ILE A 139 14.75 -5.36 4.70
CA ILE A 139 13.48 -5.36 5.43
C ILE A 139 13.57 -6.27 6.66
N ARG A 140 14.17 -7.47 6.54
CA ARG A 140 14.34 -8.41 7.66
C ARG A 140 15.24 -7.87 8.78
N GLN A 141 16.19 -6.99 8.47
CA GLN A 141 17.01 -6.31 9.47
C GLN A 141 16.19 -5.33 10.33
N GLN A 142 15.14 -4.74 9.78
CA GLN A 142 14.26 -3.80 10.50
C GLN A 142 13.03 -4.51 11.12
N ARG A 143 12.54 -5.56 10.46
CA ARG A 143 11.40 -6.36 10.89
C ARG A 143 11.70 -7.83 10.67
N TYR A 144 12.19 -8.48 11.72
CA TYR A 144 12.57 -9.90 11.71
C TYR A 144 11.49 -10.78 11.08
N SER A 145 11.93 -11.80 10.33
CA SER A 145 11.05 -12.79 9.68
C SER A 145 10.09 -12.23 8.62
N SER A 146 10.33 -11.04 8.07
CA SER A 146 9.55 -10.51 6.95
C SER A 146 9.61 -11.41 5.71
N VAL A 147 8.47 -11.64 5.07
CA VAL A 147 8.30 -12.57 3.92
C VAL A 147 8.82 -13.98 4.25
N PRO A 148 8.19 -14.71 5.19
CA PRO A 148 8.66 -16.03 5.62
C PRO A 148 8.36 -17.14 4.61
N ALA A 149 7.28 -17.04 3.85
CA ALA A 149 6.83 -18.07 2.93
C ALA A 149 7.43 -17.89 1.53
N THR A 150 7.88 -18.99 0.91
CA THR A 150 8.45 -18.99 -0.46
C THR A 150 7.47 -18.43 -1.50
N GLU A 151 6.19 -18.77 -1.39
CA GLU A 151 5.14 -18.29 -2.30
C GLU A 151 5.01 -16.76 -2.28
N GLN A 152 5.16 -16.14 -1.11
CA GLN A 152 5.16 -14.68 -0.96
C GLN A 152 6.40 -14.05 -1.60
N TYR A 153 7.56 -14.71 -1.46
CA TYR A 153 8.79 -14.27 -2.09
C TYR A 153 8.71 -14.34 -3.62
N VAL A 154 8.18 -15.44 -4.17
CA VAL A 154 7.92 -15.60 -5.61
C VAL A 154 6.88 -14.58 -6.10
N PHE A 155 5.86 -14.29 -5.29
CA PHE A 155 4.84 -13.30 -5.65
C PHE A 155 5.44 -11.89 -5.83
N ILE A 156 6.44 -11.49 -5.05
CA ILE A 156 7.16 -10.21 -5.25
C ILE A 156 7.75 -10.16 -6.67
N TYR A 157 8.44 -11.21 -7.12
CA TYR A 157 8.98 -11.28 -8.47
C TYR A 157 7.88 -11.22 -9.53
N ARG A 158 6.76 -11.91 -9.33
CA ARG A 158 5.62 -11.89 -10.26
C ARG A 158 5.07 -10.48 -10.43
N ILE A 159 4.87 -9.74 -9.33
CA ILE A 159 4.41 -8.34 -9.37
C ILE A 159 5.37 -7.46 -10.17
N LEU A 160 6.67 -7.55 -9.87
CA LEU A 160 7.69 -6.74 -10.54
C LEU A 160 7.82 -7.06 -12.03
N TYR A 161 7.74 -8.34 -12.40
CA TYR A 161 7.76 -8.78 -13.79
C TYR A 161 6.57 -8.23 -14.58
N GLU A 162 5.35 -8.37 -14.06
CA GLU A 162 4.15 -7.89 -14.75
C GLU A 162 4.14 -6.35 -14.86
N PHE A 163 4.66 -5.64 -13.86
CA PHE A 163 4.86 -4.18 -13.94
C PHE A 163 5.75 -3.81 -15.14
N VAL A 164 6.95 -4.40 -15.23
CA VAL A 164 7.91 -4.09 -16.29
C VAL A 164 7.32 -4.39 -17.67
N LYS A 165 6.68 -5.55 -17.80
CA LYS A 165 6.02 -5.96 -19.05
C LYS A 165 4.93 -4.98 -19.50
N GLN A 166 4.12 -4.46 -18.56
CA GLN A 166 3.15 -3.41 -18.88
C GLN A 166 3.82 -2.10 -19.29
N PHE A 167 4.88 -1.68 -18.60
CA PHE A 167 5.64 -0.48 -18.93
C PHE A 167 6.28 -0.53 -20.32
N GLU A 168 6.87 -1.65 -20.71
CA GLU A 168 7.44 -1.86 -22.04
C GLU A 168 6.35 -1.81 -23.11
N THR A 169 5.22 -2.48 -22.89
CA THR A 169 4.09 -2.50 -23.83
C THR A 169 3.51 -1.11 -24.07
N CYS A 170 3.38 -0.29 -23.01
CA CYS A 170 2.95 1.11 -23.13
C CYS A 170 3.98 1.98 -23.85
N SER A 171 5.28 1.76 -23.61
CA SER A 171 6.37 2.47 -24.31
C SER A 171 6.42 2.13 -25.81
N VAL A 172 6.22 0.86 -26.17
CA VAL A 172 6.17 0.40 -27.56
C VAL A 172 4.94 0.96 -28.29
N LYS A 173 3.77 0.99 -27.64
CA LYS A 173 2.54 1.57 -28.22
C LYS A 173 2.66 3.08 -28.50
N LYS A 174 3.39 3.83 -27.66
CA LYS A 174 3.70 5.24 -27.92
C LYS A 174 4.60 5.42 -29.15
N ASN A 175 5.55 4.51 -29.37
CA ASN A 175 6.43 4.57 -30.55
C ASN A 175 5.73 4.12 -31.84
N SER A 176 4.76 3.20 -31.79
CA SER A 176 4.01 2.75 -32.98
C SER A 176 2.94 3.74 -33.45
N MET A 177 2.49 4.67 -32.61
CA MET A 177 1.56 5.75 -33.02
C MET A 177 2.26 6.94 -33.69
N CYS A 178 3.60 7.01 -33.67
CA CYS A 178 4.38 8.08 -34.28
C CYS A 178 4.98 7.70 -35.66
N VAL A 179 4.60 6.53 -36.19
CA VAL A 179 4.96 6.09 -37.55
C VAL A 179 3.66 5.76 -38.28
N GLY A 180 2.93 6.80 -38.66
CA GLY A 180 1.68 6.73 -39.42
C GLY A 180 1.35 8.09 -40.00
#